data_AF-A0A950K5U0-F1
#
_entry.id   AF-A0A950K5U0-F1
#
_cell.length_a   1.000
_cell.length_b   1.000
_cell.length_c   1.000
_cell.angle_alpha   90.00
_cell.angle_beta   90.00
_cell.angle_gamma   90.00
#
_symmetry.space_group_name_H-M   'P 1'
#
loop_
_entity.id
_entity.type
_entity.pdbx_description
1 polymer ?
#
loop_
_entity_poly.entity_id
_entity_poly.type
_entity_poly.pdbx_seq_one_letter_code
_entity_poly.pdbx_strand_id
1 'polypeptide(L)'
;MSRVAAVLLLFVLAASVPAQEDPRLVGAALEKLDDDRIEVRAAAATALSKLGKSALPSLRRALADAGPERRDRLAEIIRKIEERERLSALLPPPSLITIEAKDRPLHEVLQALIKQSRTPI
;
A
#
# COMPACT_ATOMS: atom_id res chain seq x y z
N MET A 1 -21.39 17.50 -9.12
CA MET A 1 -19.94 17.22 -9.19
C MET A 1 -19.25 17.27 -7.80
N SER A 2 -19.94 16.91 -6.70
CA SER A 2 -19.44 17.28 -5.35
C SER A 2 -19.31 16.13 -4.33
N ARG A 3 -19.60 14.87 -4.71
CA ARG A 3 -19.46 13.71 -3.79
C ARG A 3 -18.19 12.90 -4.05
N VAL A 4 -17.81 12.73 -5.32
CA VAL A 4 -16.57 12.03 -5.71
C VAL A 4 -15.32 12.83 -5.32
N ALA A 5 -15.35 14.16 -5.49
CA ALA A 5 -14.27 15.04 -5.08
C ALA A 5 -14.07 15.05 -3.55
N ALA A 6 -15.15 14.97 -2.77
CA ALA A 6 -15.08 14.92 -1.31
C ALA A 6 -14.51 13.58 -0.79
N VAL A 7 -14.82 12.46 -1.46
CA VAL A 7 -14.25 11.14 -1.11
C VAL A 7 -12.76 11.08 -1.44
N LEU A 8 -12.34 11.62 -2.58
CA LEU A 8 -10.92 11.77 -2.94
C LEU A 8 -10.16 12.66 -1.94
N LEU A 9 -10.80 13.74 -1.46
CA LEU A 9 -10.21 14.63 -0.47
C LEU A 9 -10.02 13.93 0.90
N LEU A 10 -10.93 13.02 1.26
CA LEU A 10 -10.88 12.29 2.54
C LEU A 10 -9.75 11.23 2.57
N PHE A 11 -9.41 10.65 1.41
CA PHE A 11 -8.28 9.71 1.29
C PHE A 11 -6.90 10.38 1.37
N VAL A 12 -6.79 11.65 0.97
CA VAL A 12 -5.51 12.39 0.98
C VAL A 12 -5.15 12.88 2.39
N LEU A 13 -6.15 13.12 3.26
CA LEU A 13 -5.92 13.67 4.60
C LEU A 13 -5.57 12.62 5.67
N ALA A 14 -5.58 11.33 5.34
CA ALA A 14 -5.26 10.24 6.28
C ALA A 14 -3.76 9.95 6.43
N ALA A 15 -2.87 10.81 5.90
CA ALA A 15 -1.42 10.59 5.90
C ALA A 15 -0.72 10.85 7.26
N SER A 16 -1.45 11.14 8.34
CA SER A 16 -0.85 11.54 9.64
C SER A 16 -1.47 10.88 10.88
N VAL A 17 -2.30 9.84 10.75
CA VAL A 17 -2.91 9.17 11.91
C VAL A 17 -2.29 7.77 12.09
N PRO A 18 -1.84 7.40 13.30
CA PRO A 18 -1.29 6.06 13.55
C PRO A 18 -2.29 4.99 13.12
N ALA A 19 -1.76 3.92 12.53
CA ALA A 19 -2.48 2.83 11.87
C ALA A 19 -3.44 2.09 12.81
N GLN A 20 -4.58 2.70 13.08
CA GLN A 20 -5.72 2.05 13.71
C GLN A 20 -6.68 1.63 12.60
N GLU A 21 -7.20 0.41 12.67
CA GLU A 21 -8.36 0.02 11.85
C GLU A 21 -9.47 1.03 12.16
N ASP A 22 -9.72 1.99 11.27
CA ASP A 22 -11.02 2.65 11.26
C ASP A 22 -11.94 1.72 10.46
N PRO A 23 -12.86 1.00 11.12
CA PRO A 23 -13.73 0.05 10.44
C PRO A 23 -14.59 0.73 9.37
N ARG A 24 -14.82 2.05 9.50
CA ARG A 24 -15.55 2.85 8.51
C ARG A 24 -14.75 2.99 7.23
N LEU A 25 -13.43 3.22 7.32
CA LEU A 25 -12.56 3.33 6.15
C LEU A 25 -12.42 1.99 5.42
N VAL A 26 -12.29 0.89 6.17
CA VAL A 26 -12.22 -0.45 5.58
C VAL A 26 -13.53 -0.82 4.89
N GLY A 27 -14.67 -0.60 5.54
CA GLY A 27 -16.00 -0.85 4.96
C GLY A 27 -16.24 -0.03 3.69
N ALA A 28 -15.98 1.27 3.73
CA ALA A 28 -16.14 2.14 2.56
C ALA A 28 -15.24 1.72 1.39
N ALA A 29 -13.99 1.35 1.64
CA ALA A 29 -13.10 0.85 0.59
C ALA A 29 -13.55 -0.52 0.06
N LEU A 30 -14.06 -1.41 0.90
CA LEU A 30 -14.60 -2.71 0.49
C LEU A 30 -15.80 -2.58 -0.45
N GLU A 31 -16.69 -1.60 -0.22
CA GLU A 31 -17.82 -1.30 -1.13
C GLU A 31 -17.33 -0.78 -2.48
N LYS A 32 -16.25 0.01 -2.48
CA LYS A 32 -15.67 0.60 -3.69
C LYS A 32 -14.89 -0.36 -4.57
N LEU A 33 -14.66 -1.61 -4.14
CA LEU A 33 -14.08 -2.65 -4.97
C LEU A 33 -15.00 -3.14 -6.10
N ASP A 34 -16.30 -2.87 -5.99
CA ASP A 34 -17.32 -3.26 -6.97
C ASP A 34 -17.84 -2.05 -7.79
N ASP A 35 -17.20 -0.88 -7.69
CA ASP A 35 -17.58 0.33 -8.43
C ASP A 35 -17.33 0.13 -9.95
N ASP A 36 -18.22 0.62 -10.82
CA ASP A 36 -18.10 0.47 -12.27
C ASP A 36 -16.82 1.10 -12.83
N ARG A 37 -16.33 2.15 -12.16
CA ARG A 37 -15.15 2.90 -12.59
C ARG A 37 -13.86 2.22 -12.15
N ILE A 38 -13.00 1.90 -13.12
CA ILE A 38 -11.69 1.26 -12.88
C ILE A 38 -10.86 2.09 -11.89
N GLU A 39 -10.85 3.42 -12.05
CA GLU A 39 -10.07 4.31 -11.16
C GLU A 39 -10.51 4.20 -9.69
N VAL A 40 -11.81 4.04 -9.44
CA VAL A 40 -12.38 3.95 -8.09
C VAL A 40 -12.02 2.61 -7.46
N ARG A 41 -12.13 1.52 -8.21
CA ARG A 41 -11.70 0.19 -7.75
C ARG A 41 -10.21 0.15 -7.41
N ALA A 42 -9.37 0.74 -8.27
CA ALA A 42 -7.93 0.80 -8.06
C ALA A 42 -7.56 1.62 -6.82
N ALA A 43 -8.24 2.76 -6.60
CA ALA A 43 -8.05 3.58 -5.41
C ALA A 43 -8.45 2.82 -4.12
N ALA A 44 -9.57 2.10 -4.16
CA ALA A 44 -10.05 1.27 -3.05
C ALA A 44 -9.06 0.15 -2.71
N ALA A 45 -8.59 -0.59 -3.72
CA ALA A 45 -7.57 -1.64 -3.53
C ALA A 45 -6.28 -1.06 -2.93
N THR A 46 -5.83 0.09 -3.44
CA THR A 46 -4.64 0.78 -2.93
C THR A 46 -4.80 1.20 -1.47
N ALA A 47 -5.96 1.75 -1.11
CA ALA A 47 -6.25 2.15 0.26
C ALA A 47 -6.20 0.94 1.22
N LEU A 48 -6.85 -0.17 0.85
CA LEU A 48 -6.85 -1.40 1.63
C LEU A 48 -5.43 -1.97 1.79
N SER A 49 -4.61 -1.96 0.73
CA SER A 49 -3.20 -2.38 0.81
C SER A 49 -2.33 -1.46 1.68
N LYS A 50 -2.64 -0.15 1.76
CA LYS A 50 -1.92 0.80 2.62
C LYS A 50 -2.24 0.62 4.10
N LEU A 51 -3.45 0.19 4.44
CA LEU A 51 -3.81 -0.17 5.82
C LEU A 51 -3.01 -1.37 6.35
N GLY A 52 -2.48 -2.21 5.44
CA GLY A 52 -1.56 -3.29 5.77
C GLY A 52 -2.20 -4.36 6.65
N LYS A 53 -1.43 -4.91 7.60
CA LYS A 53 -1.86 -6.02 8.48
C LYS A 53 -3.21 -5.79 9.17
N SER A 54 -3.52 -4.53 9.50
CA SER A 54 -4.77 -4.13 10.14
C SER A 54 -6.01 -4.40 9.25
N ALA A 55 -5.89 -4.39 7.93
CA ALA A 55 -7.06 -4.68 7.08
C ALA A 55 -7.38 -6.18 6.98
N LEU A 56 -6.46 -7.08 7.35
CA LEU A 56 -6.57 -8.52 7.07
C LEU A 56 -7.82 -9.20 7.68
N PRO A 57 -8.23 -8.95 8.94
CA PRO A 57 -9.42 -9.59 9.49
C PRO A 57 -10.69 -9.26 8.71
N SER A 58 -10.85 -8.00 8.32
CA SER A 58 -12.00 -7.52 7.55
C SER A 58 -11.97 -7.99 6.10
N LEU A 59 -10.79 -7.99 5.46
CA LEU A 59 -10.61 -8.52 4.10
C LEU A 59 -10.94 -10.02 4.03
N ARG A 60 -10.53 -10.80 5.04
CA ARG A 60 -10.82 -12.25 5.12
C ARG A 60 -12.31 -12.53 5.30
N ARG A 61 -13.02 -11.74 6.11
CA ARG A 61 -14.48 -11.84 6.22
C ARG A 61 -15.15 -11.52 4.88
N ALA A 62 -14.77 -10.41 4.25
CA ALA A 62 -15.30 -10.02 2.95
C ALA A 62 -15.04 -11.08 1.85
N LEU A 63 -13.89 -11.76 1.91
CA LEU A 63 -13.53 -12.82 0.97
C LEU A 63 -14.47 -14.04 1.08
N ALA A 64 -14.88 -14.40 2.30
CA ALA A 64 -15.77 -15.53 2.54
C ALA A 64 -17.14 -15.32 1.89
N ASP A 65 -17.64 -14.09 1.93
CA ASP A 65 -18.97 -13.71 1.42
C ASP A 65 -18.96 -13.22 -0.04
N ALA A 66 -17.78 -13.09 -0.66
CA ALA A 66 -17.64 -12.51 -1.99
C ALA A 66 -18.04 -13.46 -3.14
N GLY A 67 -18.57 -12.90 -4.23
CA GLY A 67 -18.72 -13.58 -5.53
C GLY A 67 -17.39 -13.68 -6.31
N PRO A 68 -17.35 -14.42 -7.44
CA PRO A 68 -16.10 -14.78 -8.12
C PRO A 68 -15.17 -13.61 -8.44
N GLU A 69 -15.70 -12.55 -9.07
CA GLU A 69 -14.88 -11.41 -9.51
C GLU A 69 -14.32 -10.58 -8.33
N ARG A 70 -15.10 -10.46 -7.25
CA ARG A 70 -14.70 -9.77 -6.03
C ARG A 70 -13.69 -10.60 -5.22
N ARG A 71 -13.80 -11.93 -5.26
CA ARG A 71 -12.84 -12.84 -4.60
C ARG A 71 -11.44 -12.65 -5.14
N ASP A 72 -11.26 -12.58 -6.46
CA ASP A 72 -9.93 -12.45 -7.07
C ASP A 72 -9.24 -11.15 -6.63
N ARG A 73 -9.99 -10.04 -6.61
CA ARG A 73 -9.49 -8.74 -6.14
C ARG A 73 -9.10 -8.79 -4.65
N LEU A 74 -9.97 -9.35 -3.81
CA LEU A 74 -9.71 -9.47 -2.38
C LEU A 74 -8.51 -10.37 -2.09
N ALA A 75 -8.40 -11.50 -2.79
CA ALA A 75 -7.27 -12.40 -2.68
C ALA A 75 -5.95 -11.72 -3.08
N GLU A 76 -5.96 -10.93 -4.15
CA GLU A 76 -4.79 -10.16 -4.57
C GLU A 76 -4.35 -9.14 -3.51
N ILE A 77 -5.31 -8.41 -2.93
CA ILE A 77 -5.03 -7.42 -1.87
C ILE A 77 -4.44 -8.11 -0.64
N ILE A 78 -5.05 -9.21 -0.18
CA ILE A 78 -4.57 -9.98 0.97
C ILE A 78 -3.15 -10.49 0.69
N ARG A 79 -2.91 -11.10 -0.47
CA ARG A 79 -1.60 -11.61 -0.86
C ARG A 79 -0.53 -10.52 -0.82
N LYS A 80 -0.82 -9.32 -1.36
CA LYS A 80 0.12 -8.18 -1.34
C LYS A 80 0.45 -7.71 0.07
N ILE A 81 -0.55 -7.67 0.96
CA ILE A 81 -0.33 -7.32 2.36
C ILE A 81 0.54 -8.37 3.03
N GLU A 82 0.19 -9.65 2.91
CA GLU A 82 0.93 -10.75 3.54
C GLU A 82 2.37 -10.87 3.01
N GLU A 83 2.58 -10.66 1.71
CA GLU A 83 3.91 -10.61 1.10
C GLU A 83 4.74 -9.45 1.65
N ARG A 84 4.16 -8.25 1.76
CA ARG A 84 4.85 -7.09 2.37
C ARG A 84 5.21 -7.36 3.83
N GLU A 85 4.29 -7.90 4.62
CA GLU A 85 4.53 -8.24 6.03
C GLU A 85 5.62 -9.30 6.16
N ARG A 86 5.56 -10.36 5.32
CA ARG A 86 6.58 -11.41 5.29
C ARG A 86 7.95 -10.87 4.92
N LEU A 87 8.03 -10.03 3.88
CA LEU A 87 9.29 -9.40 3.48
C LEU A 87 9.80 -8.46 4.58
N SER A 88 8.93 -7.70 5.25
CA SER A 88 9.32 -6.82 6.36
C SER A 88 9.84 -7.60 7.58
N ALA A 89 9.40 -8.84 7.77
CA ALA A 89 9.88 -9.71 8.83
C ALA A 89 11.23 -10.38 8.48
N LEU A 90 11.52 -10.57 7.20
CA LEU A 90 12.74 -11.24 6.72
C LEU A 90 13.87 -10.27 6.38
N LEU A 91 13.54 -9.07 5.90
CA LEU A 91 14.49 -8.07 5.45
C LEU A 91 14.64 -6.96 6.49
N PRO A 92 15.86 -6.46 6.73
CA PRO A 92 16.03 -5.25 7.52
C PRO A 92 15.30 -4.08 6.84
N PRO A 93 14.89 -3.05 7.61
CA PRO A 93 14.34 -1.83 7.04
C PRO A 93 15.25 -1.29 5.92
N PRO A 94 14.70 -0.75 4.82
CA PRO A 94 15.50 -0.27 3.71
C PRO A 94 16.48 0.82 4.19
N SER A 95 17.75 0.69 3.81
CA SER A 95 18.75 1.75 4.02
C SER A 95 18.42 2.90 3.07
N LEU A 96 17.81 3.96 3.60
CA LEU A 96 17.57 5.18 2.83
C LEU A 96 18.88 5.96 2.71
N ILE A 97 19.31 6.19 1.47
CA ILE A 97 20.51 6.97 1.14
C ILE A 97 20.15 8.08 0.17
N THR A 98 20.83 9.21 0.28
CA THR A 98 20.66 10.35 -0.64
C THR A 98 21.92 10.48 -1.46
N ILE A 99 21.79 10.31 -2.78
CA ILE A 99 22.90 10.39 -3.73
C ILE A 99 22.70 11.63 -4.60
N GLU A 100 23.60 12.60 -4.49
CA GLU A 100 23.71 13.71 -5.44
C GLU A 100 24.83 13.41 -6.44
N ALA A 101 24.45 13.11 -7.68
CA ALA A 101 25.37 12.57 -8.69
C ALA A 101 25.13 13.12 -10.10
N LYS A 102 24.97 14.43 -10.25
CA LYS A 102 24.91 15.06 -11.56
C LYS A 102 26.31 15.19 -12.16
N ASP A 103 26.51 14.70 -13.38
CA ASP A 103 27.77 14.77 -14.14
C ASP A 103 29.00 14.18 -13.40
N ARG A 104 28.78 13.14 -12.58
CA ARG A 104 29.83 12.45 -11.82
C ARG A 104 30.18 11.08 -12.41
N PRO A 105 31.45 10.64 -12.32
CA PRO A 105 31.83 9.29 -12.76
C PRO A 105 31.10 8.21 -11.96
N LEU A 106 30.59 7.17 -12.64
CA LEU A 106 29.82 6.08 -12.02
C LEU A 106 30.54 5.41 -10.85
N HIS A 107 31.87 5.21 -10.96
CA HIS A 107 32.65 4.57 -9.90
C HIS A 107 32.64 5.37 -8.59
N GLU A 108 32.63 6.71 -8.66
CA GLU A 108 32.51 7.55 -7.47
C GLU A 108 31.13 7.46 -6.84
N VAL A 109 30.09 7.37 -7.66
CA VAL A 109 28.70 7.21 -7.21
C VAL A 109 28.54 5.88 -6.46
N LEU A 110 29.09 4.79 -7.02
CA LEU A 110 29.09 3.48 -6.38
C LEU A 110 29.88 3.48 -5.06
N GLN A 111 31.03 4.15 -5.01
CA GLN A 111 31.78 4.29 -3.75
C GLN A 111 31.00 5.07 -2.69
N ALA A 112 30.32 6.16 -3.08
CA ALA A 112 29.48 6.93 -2.16
C ALA A 112 28.31 6.07 -1.63
N LEU A 113 27.74 5.25 -2.50
CA LEU A 113 26.66 4.32 -2.17
C LEU A 113 27.11 3.27 -1.15
N ILE A 114 28.22 2.57 -1.40
CA ILE A 114 28.79 1.56 -0.50
C ILE A 114 29.10 2.15 0.88
N LYS A 115 29.61 3.40 0.94
CA LYS A 115 29.90 4.08 2.21
C LYS A 115 28.66 4.40 3.03
N GLN A 116 27.54 4.71 2.39
CA GLN A 116 26.30 5.12 3.07
C GLN A 116 25.34 3.94 3.32
N SER A 117 25.43 2.86 2.53
CA SER A 117 24.55 1.71 2.69
C SER A 117 24.95 0.86 3.89
N ARG A 118 23.97 0.50 4.75
CA ARG A 118 24.15 -0.51 5.81
C ARG A 118 23.86 -1.93 5.32
N THR A 119 23.53 -2.08 4.05
CA THR A 119 23.26 -3.35 3.39
C THR A 119 24.54 -3.77 2.65
N PRO A 120 25.09 -4.97 2.88
CA PRO A 120 26.18 -5.48 2.05
C PRO A 120 25.63 -5.71 0.64
N ILE A 121 26.27 -5.09 -0.35
CA ILE A 121 25.95 -5.09 -1.78
C ILE A 121 27.19 -5.46 -2.58
#